data_AF-A0A7V3JSG1-F1
#
_entry.id   AF-A0A7V3JSG1-F1
#
_cell.length_a   1.000
_cell.length_b   1.000
_cell.length_c   1.000
_cell.angle_alpha   90.00
_cell.angle_beta   90.00
_cell.angle_gamma   90.00
#
_symmetry.space_group_name_H-M   'P 1'
#
loop_
_entity.id
_entity.type
_entity.pdbx_description
1 polymer ?
#
loop_
_entity_poly.entity_id
_entity_poly.type
_entity_poly.pdbx_seq_one_letter_code
_entity_poly.pdbx_strand_id
1 'polypeptide(L)'
;YVLKALLGKFGPGYPTFMQTTAWQDKELNTALASWSQLRQDTIIDVKESASYGPEMPAEPGDLIPVVGYVEPVPLFYARLLDLTKMTKKGLIKLLTQEEWNKIGVGDVLDRFEVILSRLLEISKAELENRELTNDDYDFIRYFGNHLEDISFRFFLSGAFEYPDGSYESLGGEGYSYTPYEIFAVTHIADVHTEGNTQKVLQVGTGYIRPIIVAYKLPKNYILVGIGPVFSYYEFKHPMNDRLTDEKWRNMLKTNPPADPEWIKSFSAK
;
A
#
# COMPACT_ATOMS: atom_id res chain seq x y z
N TYR A 1 2.06 6.57 -14.10
CA TYR A 1 3.52 6.74 -14.26
C TYR A 1 4.30 5.71 -13.44
N VAL A 2 4.11 5.68 -12.11
CA VAL A 2 4.82 4.78 -11.19
C VAL A 2 4.47 3.31 -11.42
N LEU A 3 3.19 2.91 -11.28
CA LEU A 3 2.73 1.52 -11.43
C LEU A 3 3.06 0.87 -12.77
N LYS A 4 3.27 1.68 -13.83
CA LYS A 4 3.72 1.17 -15.13
C LYS A 4 5.07 0.46 -15.05
N ALA A 5 5.88 0.72 -14.02
CA ALA A 5 7.14 0.00 -13.79
C ALA A 5 6.92 -1.48 -13.42
N LEU A 6 5.74 -1.83 -12.90
CA LEU A 6 5.39 -3.19 -12.46
C LEU A 6 4.84 -4.05 -13.60
N LEU A 7 4.27 -3.43 -14.64
CA LEU A 7 3.56 -4.15 -15.72
C LEU A 7 4.48 -4.71 -16.83
N GLY A 8 5.80 -4.55 -16.69
CA GLY A 8 6.77 -5.08 -17.63
C GLY A 8 7.07 -6.57 -17.38
N LYS A 9 7.59 -7.27 -18.40
CA LYS A 9 8.13 -8.62 -18.19
C LYS A 9 9.49 -8.52 -17.51
N PHE A 10 9.67 -9.23 -16.41
CA PHE A 10 10.98 -9.41 -15.77
C PHE A 10 11.76 -10.50 -16.51
N GLY A 11 12.94 -10.14 -17.01
CA GLY A 11 13.81 -11.02 -17.79
C GLY A 11 15.00 -11.56 -17.00
N PRO A 12 16.01 -12.12 -17.69
CA PRO A 12 17.26 -12.53 -17.07
C PRO A 12 17.88 -11.39 -16.25
N GLY A 13 18.33 -11.71 -15.03
CA GLY A 13 18.85 -10.74 -14.05
C GLY A 13 17.92 -10.46 -12.89
N TYR A 14 16.61 -10.72 -13.02
CA TYR A 14 15.66 -10.68 -11.90
C TYR A 14 15.57 -12.04 -11.18
N PRO A 15 15.12 -12.08 -9.91
CA PRO A 15 14.81 -13.33 -9.24
C PRO A 15 13.87 -14.22 -10.05
N THR A 16 14.08 -15.54 -9.94
CA THR A 16 13.34 -16.54 -10.73
C THR A 16 11.83 -16.48 -10.53
N PHE A 17 11.37 -16.12 -9.34
CA PHE A 17 9.94 -16.00 -9.07
C PHE A 17 9.31 -14.84 -9.87
N MET A 18 10.04 -13.74 -10.09
CA MET A 18 9.56 -12.57 -10.84
C MET A 18 9.43 -12.82 -12.34
N GLN A 19 10.19 -13.79 -12.87
CA GLN A 19 10.17 -14.12 -14.30
C GLN A 19 8.93 -14.95 -14.70
N THR A 20 8.08 -15.33 -13.74
CA THR A 20 6.90 -16.16 -13.97
C THR A 20 5.68 -15.33 -14.42
N THR A 21 4.75 -15.97 -15.12
CA THR A 21 3.44 -15.38 -15.42
C THR A 21 2.64 -15.09 -14.13
N ALA A 22 2.76 -15.97 -13.13
CA ALA A 22 2.14 -15.79 -11.81
C ALA A 22 2.54 -14.46 -11.17
N TRP A 23 3.82 -14.06 -11.27
CA TRP A 23 4.27 -12.77 -10.75
C TRP A 23 3.75 -11.59 -11.57
N GLN A 24 3.67 -11.72 -12.90
CA GLN A 24 3.09 -10.69 -13.77
C GLN A 24 1.61 -10.46 -13.45
N ASP A 25 0.86 -11.54 -13.20
CA ASP A 25 -0.53 -11.46 -12.77
C ASP A 25 -0.65 -10.83 -11.37
N LYS A 26 0.26 -11.16 -10.44
CA LYS A 26 0.35 -10.48 -9.12
C LYS A 26 0.59 -8.98 -9.28
N GLU A 27 1.50 -8.55 -10.16
CA GLU A 27 1.76 -7.12 -10.41
C GLU A 27 0.55 -6.41 -11.03
N LEU A 28 -0.15 -7.07 -11.96
CA LEU A 28 -1.40 -6.56 -12.52
C LEU A 28 -2.47 -6.39 -11.44
N ASN A 29 -2.61 -7.38 -10.55
CA ASN A 29 -3.50 -7.31 -9.40
C ASN A 29 -3.16 -6.14 -8.47
N THR A 30 -1.87 -5.94 -8.15
CA THR A 30 -1.41 -4.78 -7.37
C THR A 30 -1.79 -3.46 -8.04
N ALA A 31 -1.59 -3.35 -9.36
CA ALA A 31 -1.92 -2.14 -10.10
C ALA A 31 -3.44 -1.86 -10.16
N LEU A 32 -4.26 -2.90 -10.33
CA LEU A 32 -5.73 -2.80 -10.37
C LEU A 32 -6.33 -2.50 -8.99
N ALA A 33 -5.78 -3.10 -7.93
CA ALA A 33 -6.15 -2.77 -6.55
C ALA A 33 -5.83 -1.31 -6.24
N SER A 34 -4.62 -0.84 -6.55
CA SER A 34 -4.22 0.56 -6.36
C SER A 34 -5.10 1.52 -7.16
N TRP A 35 -5.45 1.17 -8.40
CA TRP A 35 -6.39 1.97 -9.21
C TRP A 35 -7.79 2.00 -8.60
N SER A 36 -8.27 0.89 -8.03
CA SER A 36 -9.58 0.82 -7.38
C SER A 36 -9.64 1.70 -6.13
N GLN A 37 -8.58 1.69 -5.31
CA GLN A 37 -8.46 2.61 -4.17
C GLN A 37 -8.48 4.07 -4.62
N LEU A 38 -7.66 4.44 -5.62
CA LEU A 38 -7.67 5.81 -6.17
C LEU A 38 -9.03 6.23 -6.74
N ARG A 39 -9.83 5.28 -7.24
CA ARG A 39 -11.18 5.56 -7.73
C ARG A 39 -12.12 5.86 -6.56
N GLN A 40 -11.98 5.16 -5.44
CA GLN A 40 -12.74 5.43 -4.22
C GLN A 40 -12.31 6.76 -3.57
N ASP A 41 -11.03 7.16 -3.62
CA ASP A 41 -10.54 8.44 -3.09
C ASP A 41 -11.20 9.68 -3.77
N THR A 42 -11.90 9.48 -4.89
CA THR A 42 -12.68 10.52 -5.59
C THR A 42 -14.18 10.52 -5.26
N ILE A 43 -14.64 9.62 -4.38
CA ILE A 43 -16.02 9.40 -3.98
C ILE A 43 -16.11 9.56 -2.46
N ILE A 44 -16.74 10.64 -2.01
CA ILE A 44 -16.86 10.94 -0.57
C ILE A 44 -17.97 10.05 0.01
N ASP A 45 -17.60 9.09 0.86
CA ASP A 45 -18.53 8.47 1.80
C ASP A 45 -17.77 7.97 3.04
N VAL A 46 -18.30 8.23 4.24
CA VAL A 46 -17.66 7.97 5.54
C VAL A 46 -18.52 7.01 6.36
N LYS A 47 -17.94 5.91 6.91
CA LYS A 47 -18.20 5.29 8.24
C LYS A 47 -17.67 3.84 8.43
N GLU A 48 -17.68 3.45 9.70
CA GLU A 48 -16.83 2.57 10.56
C GLU A 48 -16.73 1.03 10.33
N SER A 49 -15.64 0.42 10.86
CA SER A 49 -15.56 -0.79 11.74
C SER A 49 -14.29 -1.66 11.57
N ALA A 50 -13.84 -2.32 12.65
CA ALA A 50 -12.46 -2.74 12.99
C ALA A 50 -12.04 -4.23 12.78
N SER A 51 -10.71 -4.52 12.88
CA SER A 51 -10.12 -5.65 13.64
C SER A 51 -8.57 -5.59 13.71
N TYR A 52 -7.98 -6.05 14.84
CA TYR A 52 -6.54 -6.08 15.16
C TYR A 52 -6.02 -7.53 15.27
N GLY A 53 -4.78 -7.78 14.85
CA GLY A 53 -4.07 -9.05 15.04
C GLY A 53 -2.78 -8.84 15.87
N PRO A 54 -2.41 -9.78 16.76
CA PRO A 54 -1.23 -9.65 17.62
C PRO A 54 0.07 -9.99 16.89
N GLU A 55 1.15 -9.28 17.22
CA GLU A 55 2.52 -9.59 16.82
C GLU A 55 3.14 -10.63 17.77
N MET A 56 3.88 -11.61 17.23
CA MET A 56 4.71 -12.53 18.02
C MET A 56 6.18 -12.09 18.00
N PRO A 57 6.88 -12.04 19.14
CA PRO A 57 8.31 -11.83 19.17
C PRO A 57 9.06 -13.12 18.80
N ALA A 58 10.06 -13.01 17.93
CA ALA A 58 11.01 -14.09 17.62
C ALA A 58 12.21 -14.07 18.59
N GLU A 59 12.65 -15.25 19.05
CA GLU A 59 13.83 -15.40 19.91
C GLU A 59 15.15 -15.32 19.12
N PRO A 60 16.27 -14.89 19.77
CA PRO A 60 17.56 -14.74 19.11
C PRO A 60 18.31 -16.09 19.09
N GLY A 61 18.28 -16.76 17.95
CA GLY A 61 19.31 -17.74 17.58
C GLY A 61 20.30 -17.10 16.60
N ASP A 62 21.52 -17.65 16.51
CA ASP A 62 22.60 -17.26 15.57
C ASP A 62 22.20 -17.51 14.11
N LEU A 63 21.18 -16.79 13.65
CA LEU A 63 20.68 -16.82 12.29
C LEU A 63 21.25 -15.61 11.57
N ILE A 64 21.57 -15.79 10.29
CA ILE A 64 21.67 -14.70 9.32
C ILE A 64 20.47 -13.78 9.61
N PRO A 65 20.64 -12.46 9.83
CA PRO A 65 19.54 -11.57 10.15
C PRO A 65 18.59 -11.49 8.95
N VAL A 66 17.70 -12.46 8.82
CA VAL A 66 16.61 -12.46 7.85
C VAL A 66 15.45 -11.74 8.51
N VAL A 67 15.48 -10.43 8.42
CA VAL A 67 14.44 -9.57 9.00
C VAL A 67 13.36 -9.19 7.98
N GLY A 68 13.59 -9.46 6.69
CA GLY A 68 12.61 -9.27 5.62
C GLY A 68 13.26 -9.23 4.24
N TYR A 69 12.47 -8.88 3.22
CA TYR A 69 12.91 -8.78 1.83
C TYR A 69 12.19 -7.61 1.16
N VAL A 70 12.93 -6.72 0.51
CA VAL A 70 12.36 -5.62 -0.28
C VAL A 70 12.26 -6.07 -1.72
N GLU A 71 11.07 -5.92 -2.31
CA GLU A 71 10.83 -6.33 -3.69
C GLU A 71 11.85 -5.66 -4.65
N PRO A 72 12.60 -6.40 -5.47
CA PRO A 72 13.72 -5.83 -6.22
C PRO A 72 13.23 -5.20 -7.54
N VAL A 73 12.41 -4.15 -7.42
CA VAL A 73 11.97 -3.29 -8.54
C VAL A 73 12.52 -1.86 -8.37
N PRO A 74 13.82 -1.60 -8.57
CA PRO A 74 14.41 -0.26 -8.38
C PRO A 74 13.71 0.83 -9.18
N LEU A 75 13.28 0.51 -10.41
CA LEU A 75 12.59 1.47 -11.28
C LEU A 75 11.27 1.96 -10.68
N PHE A 76 10.56 1.12 -9.92
CA PHE A 76 9.33 1.51 -9.24
C PHE A 76 9.62 2.54 -8.15
N TYR A 77 10.57 2.25 -7.25
CA TYR A 77 10.94 3.16 -6.17
C TYR A 77 11.53 4.47 -6.69
N ALA A 78 12.36 4.42 -7.73
CA ALA A 78 12.92 5.62 -8.36
C ALA A 78 11.81 6.53 -8.92
N ARG A 79 10.84 5.96 -9.65
CA ARG A 79 9.72 6.74 -10.18
C ARG A 79 8.83 7.32 -9.10
N LEU A 80 8.62 6.58 -8.00
CA LEU A 80 7.83 7.06 -6.87
C LEU A 80 8.56 8.19 -6.15
N LEU A 81 9.86 8.05 -5.92
CA LEU A 81 10.72 9.09 -5.33
C LEU A 81 10.72 10.37 -6.19
N ASP A 82 10.88 10.23 -7.50
CA ASP A 82 10.85 11.37 -8.42
C ASP A 82 9.48 12.06 -8.40
N LEU A 83 8.39 11.29 -8.39
CA LEU A 83 7.04 11.84 -8.29
C LEU A 83 6.86 12.62 -6.98
N THR A 84 7.30 12.08 -5.84
CA THR A 84 7.24 12.76 -4.53
C THR A 84 8.01 14.09 -4.57
N LYS A 85 9.24 14.09 -5.09
CA LYS A 85 10.06 15.29 -5.25
C LYS A 85 9.40 16.34 -6.16
N MET A 86 8.81 15.89 -7.27
CA MET A 86 8.10 16.75 -8.20
C MET A 86 6.85 17.37 -7.55
N THR A 87 6.09 16.58 -6.80
CA THR A 87 4.92 17.05 -6.03
C THR A 87 5.34 18.09 -5.00
N LYS A 88 6.37 17.81 -4.19
CA LYS A 88 6.92 18.75 -3.21
C LYS A 88 7.30 20.08 -3.87
N LYS A 89 8.09 20.02 -4.96
CA LYS A 89 8.51 21.20 -5.73
C LYS A 89 7.34 21.94 -6.36
N GLY A 90 6.30 21.24 -6.78
CA GLY A 90 5.07 21.82 -7.32
C GLY A 90 4.30 22.60 -6.26
N LEU A 91 4.05 21.98 -5.10
CA LEU A 91 3.34 22.59 -3.98
C LEU A 91 4.05 23.85 -3.44
N ILE A 92 5.38 23.79 -3.28
CA ILE A 92 6.18 24.97 -2.86
C ILE A 92 6.01 26.17 -3.82
N LYS A 93 5.75 25.92 -5.10
CA LYS A 93 5.53 26.99 -6.09
C LYS A 93 4.10 27.50 -6.12
N LEU A 94 3.14 26.68 -5.72
CA LEU A 94 1.71 27.01 -5.77
C LEU A 94 1.21 27.67 -4.48
N LEU A 95 1.87 27.40 -3.36
CA LEU A 95 1.47 27.86 -2.03
C LEU A 95 2.39 28.97 -1.54
N THR A 96 1.84 29.90 -0.78
CA THR A 96 2.62 30.85 0.01
C THR A 96 3.37 30.13 1.13
N GLN A 97 4.40 30.76 1.69
CA GLN A 97 5.14 30.19 2.83
C GLN A 97 4.22 29.95 4.05
N GLU A 98 3.22 30.80 4.24
CA GLU A 98 2.23 30.67 5.32
C GLU A 98 1.34 29.43 5.11
N GLU A 99 0.80 29.25 3.90
CA GLU A 99 0.00 28.07 3.55
C GLU A 99 0.82 26.78 3.62
N TRP A 100 2.08 26.82 3.14
CA TRP A 100 3.01 25.69 3.21
C TRP A 100 3.26 25.25 4.67
N ASN A 101 3.52 26.22 5.54
CA ASN A 101 3.73 25.96 6.96
C ASN A 101 2.45 25.47 7.64
N LYS A 102 1.29 26.03 7.27
CA LYS A 102 -0.01 25.66 7.85
C LYS A 102 -0.43 24.24 7.46
N ILE A 103 -0.17 23.81 6.23
CA ILE A 103 -0.57 22.49 5.73
C ILE A 103 0.37 21.38 6.27
N GLY A 104 1.62 21.71 6.65
CA GLY A 104 2.53 20.78 7.33
C GLY A 104 3.02 19.59 6.50
N VAL A 105 2.68 19.54 5.20
CA VAL A 105 3.04 18.40 4.31
C VAL A 105 4.52 18.34 3.93
N GLY A 106 5.29 19.41 4.20
CA GLY A 106 6.72 19.45 3.88
C GLY A 106 7.50 18.32 4.55
N ASP A 107 7.35 18.20 5.87
CA ASP A 107 8.04 17.19 6.68
C ASP A 107 7.62 15.76 6.30
N VAL A 108 6.34 15.59 5.96
CA VAL A 108 5.77 14.31 5.51
C VAL A 108 6.42 13.89 4.18
N LEU A 109 6.49 14.80 3.22
CA LEU A 109 7.13 14.55 1.93
C LEU A 109 8.63 14.27 2.09
N ASP A 110 9.33 15.00 2.95
CA ASP A 110 10.75 14.77 3.23
C ASP A 110 11.02 13.37 3.81
N ARG A 111 10.21 12.94 4.78
CA ARG A 111 10.32 11.59 5.35
C ARG A 111 10.00 10.52 4.31
N PHE A 112 8.97 10.75 3.50
CA PHE A 112 8.62 9.81 2.44
C PHE A 112 9.74 9.70 1.40
N GLU A 113 10.39 10.80 1.04
CA GLU A 113 11.58 10.79 0.18
C GLU A 113 12.73 9.97 0.80
N VAL A 114 12.96 10.06 2.11
CA VAL A 114 13.97 9.24 2.82
C VAL A 114 13.62 7.76 2.75
N ILE A 115 12.38 7.38 3.05
CA ILE A 115 11.91 5.98 2.98
C ILE A 115 12.09 5.42 1.57
N LEU A 116 11.62 6.16 0.55
CA LEU A 116 11.73 5.74 -0.85
C LEU A 116 13.18 5.62 -1.32
N SER A 117 14.06 6.50 -0.83
CA SER A 117 15.49 6.42 -1.12
C SER A 117 16.11 5.17 -0.50
N ARG A 118 15.75 4.82 0.75
CA ARG A 118 16.22 3.58 1.40
C ARG A 118 15.70 2.33 0.67
N LEU A 119 14.40 2.30 0.34
CA LEU A 119 13.82 1.20 -0.43
C LEU A 119 14.48 1.04 -1.80
N LEU A 120 14.78 2.15 -2.49
CA LEU A 120 15.50 2.12 -3.77
C LEU A 120 16.89 1.50 -3.64
N GLU A 121 17.67 1.91 -2.64
CA GLU A 121 19.03 1.38 -2.45
C GLU A 121 19.03 -0.10 -2.03
N ILE A 122 18.13 -0.51 -1.14
CA ILE A 122 17.96 -1.92 -0.75
C ILE A 122 17.49 -2.75 -1.95
N SER A 123 16.52 -2.26 -2.71
CA SER A 123 16.00 -2.94 -3.91
C SER A 123 17.09 -3.17 -4.96
N LYS A 124 18.04 -2.24 -5.13
CA LYS A 124 19.22 -2.43 -5.99
C LYS A 124 20.16 -3.50 -5.42
N ALA A 125 20.45 -3.44 -4.12
CA ALA A 125 21.33 -4.41 -3.47
C ALA A 125 20.78 -5.84 -3.57
N GLU A 126 19.48 -6.01 -3.33
CA GLU A 126 18.76 -7.28 -3.48
C GLU A 126 18.78 -7.79 -4.93
N LEU A 127 18.56 -6.89 -5.91
CA LEU A 127 18.63 -7.25 -7.33
C LEU A 127 20.03 -7.68 -7.77
N GLU A 128 21.06 -7.01 -7.23
CA GLU A 128 22.47 -7.32 -7.47
C GLU A 128 22.99 -8.51 -6.63
N ASN A 129 22.12 -9.11 -5.80
CA ASN A 129 22.46 -10.17 -4.86
C ASN A 129 23.66 -9.81 -3.95
N ARG A 130 23.71 -8.55 -3.52
CA ARG A 130 24.69 -8.05 -2.54
C ARG A 130 24.16 -8.25 -1.12
N GLU A 131 25.07 -8.53 -0.19
CA GLU A 131 24.71 -8.59 1.24
C GLU A 131 24.29 -7.21 1.74
N LEU A 132 23.16 -7.17 2.46
CA LEU A 132 22.66 -5.96 3.12
C LEU A 132 23.46 -5.63 4.38
N THR A 133 23.50 -4.35 4.73
CA THR A 133 24.14 -3.86 5.96
C THR A 133 23.21 -4.03 7.18
N ASN A 134 23.75 -3.95 8.40
CA ASN A 134 22.91 -3.96 9.61
C ASN A 134 21.88 -2.82 9.61
N ASP A 135 22.25 -1.64 9.09
CA ASP A 135 21.33 -0.49 8.96
C ASP A 135 20.19 -0.76 7.96
N ASP A 136 20.43 -1.56 6.92
CA ASP A 136 19.39 -2.00 5.98
C ASP A 136 18.45 -3.00 6.65
N TYR A 137 19.00 -3.94 7.42
CA TYR A 137 18.20 -4.88 8.19
C TYR A 137 17.34 -4.18 9.25
N ASP A 138 17.90 -3.24 10.01
CA ASP A 138 17.14 -2.47 11.00
C ASP A 138 16.04 -1.64 10.34
N PHE A 139 16.33 -1.03 9.18
CA PHE A 139 15.31 -0.32 8.40
C PHE A 139 14.15 -1.24 7.97
N ILE A 140 14.45 -2.46 7.50
CA ILE A 140 13.42 -3.45 7.12
C ILE A 140 12.62 -3.88 8.35
N ARG A 141 13.30 -4.19 9.46
CA ARG A 141 12.68 -4.64 10.71
C ARG A 141 11.70 -3.61 11.27
N TYR A 142 12.05 -2.33 11.21
CA TYR A 142 11.24 -1.22 11.72
C TYR A 142 10.47 -0.49 10.61
N PHE A 143 10.30 -1.11 9.44
CA PHE A 143 9.60 -0.49 8.31
C PHE A 143 8.17 -0.06 8.67
N GLY A 144 7.45 -0.86 9.47
CA GLY A 144 6.14 -0.50 10.00
C GLY A 144 6.15 0.81 10.78
N ASN A 145 7.12 0.98 11.69
CA ASN A 145 7.28 2.20 12.49
C ASN A 145 7.60 3.42 11.63
N HIS A 146 8.36 3.24 10.54
CA HIS A 146 8.65 4.32 9.59
C HIS A 146 7.37 4.80 8.88
N LEU A 147 6.45 3.89 8.53
CA LEU A 147 5.16 4.24 7.94
C LEU A 147 4.18 4.83 8.98
N GLU A 148 4.21 4.33 10.20
CA GLU A 148 3.40 4.85 11.31
C GLU A 148 3.81 6.28 11.66
N ASP A 149 5.10 6.61 11.69
CA ASP A 149 5.56 7.98 11.94
C ASP A 149 5.07 8.97 10.87
N ILE A 150 5.08 8.58 9.59
CA ILE A 150 4.51 9.40 8.51
C ILE A 150 3.02 9.61 8.70
N SER A 151 2.30 8.53 9.02
CA SER A 151 0.86 8.54 9.24
C SER A 151 0.50 9.43 10.43
N PHE A 152 1.13 9.18 11.57
CA PHE A 152 0.98 9.98 12.79
C PHE A 152 1.23 11.46 12.49
N ARG A 153 2.32 11.79 11.80
CA ARG A 153 2.61 13.18 11.43
C ARG A 153 1.58 13.77 10.51
N PHE A 154 1.19 13.09 9.43
CA PHE A 154 0.21 13.67 8.50
C PHE A 154 -1.15 13.93 9.16
N PHE A 155 -1.61 13.02 10.02
CA PHE A 155 -2.93 13.13 10.67
C PHE A 155 -2.92 13.91 11.99
N LEU A 156 -1.77 14.05 12.66
CA LEU A 156 -1.64 14.72 13.95
C LEU A 156 -0.74 15.95 13.92
N SER A 157 -0.05 16.28 12.83
CA SER A 157 0.65 17.58 12.70
C SER A 157 -0.29 18.77 12.54
N GLY A 158 -1.62 18.53 12.46
CA GLY A 158 -2.64 19.56 12.67
C GLY A 158 -3.04 19.73 14.14
N ALA A 159 -2.64 18.84 15.04
CA ALA A 159 -2.81 19.03 16.47
C ALA A 159 -1.68 19.96 16.97
N PHE A 160 -1.97 21.25 16.98
CA PHE A 160 -1.21 22.16 17.84
C PHE A 160 -1.38 21.64 19.28
N GLU A 161 -0.29 21.22 19.91
CA GLU A 161 -0.26 21.14 21.37
C GLU A 161 -0.32 22.57 21.87
N TYR A 162 -1.48 22.97 22.39
CA TYR A 162 -1.60 24.26 23.04
C TYR A 162 -0.71 24.26 24.29
N PRO A 163 -0.17 25.42 24.72
CA PRO A 163 0.64 25.51 25.94
C PRO A 163 -0.05 24.98 27.22
N ASP A 164 -1.35 24.71 27.16
CA ASP A 164 -2.16 24.12 28.23
C ASP A 164 -2.30 22.58 28.15
N GLY A 165 -1.70 21.94 27.15
CA GLY A 165 -1.72 20.48 26.94
C GLY A 165 -2.96 19.94 26.22
N SER A 166 -3.80 20.81 25.62
CA SER A 166 -4.95 20.37 24.81
C SER A 166 -4.57 20.06 23.35
N TYR A 167 -5.33 19.15 22.73
CA TYR A 167 -5.18 18.72 21.33
C TYR A 167 -6.45 19.09 20.54
N GLU A 168 -6.28 19.62 19.33
CA GLU A 168 -7.38 19.79 18.37
C GLU A 168 -7.21 18.76 17.25
N SER A 169 -8.20 17.90 17.03
CA SER A 169 -8.16 16.91 15.95
C SER A 169 -8.47 17.60 14.62
N LEU A 170 -7.85 17.16 13.51
CA LEU A 170 -8.18 17.64 12.16
C LEU A 170 -9.64 17.36 11.74
N GLY A 171 -10.38 16.57 12.53
CA GLY A 171 -11.83 16.60 12.51
C GLY A 171 -12.30 17.77 13.36
N GLY A 172 -12.61 18.90 12.73
CA GLY A 172 -13.32 20.01 13.41
C GLY A 172 -14.53 19.50 14.21
N GLU A 173 -15.04 20.32 15.13
CA GLU A 173 -16.12 19.98 16.08
C GLU A 173 -17.08 18.90 15.55
N GLY A 174 -16.98 17.66 16.08
CA GLY A 174 -17.90 16.57 15.80
C GLY A 174 -17.40 15.41 14.93
N TYR A 175 -16.16 15.39 14.45
CA TYR A 175 -15.60 14.26 13.70
C TYR A 175 -14.55 13.48 14.53
N SER A 176 -14.91 12.28 15.01
CA SER A 176 -13.94 11.31 15.52
C SER A 176 -13.57 10.33 14.40
N TYR A 177 -12.46 10.55 13.71
CA TYR A 177 -11.89 9.53 12.84
C TYR A 177 -11.05 8.58 13.69
N THR A 178 -11.30 7.27 13.61
CA THR A 178 -10.33 6.30 14.14
C THR A 178 -9.18 6.15 13.14
N PRO A 179 -7.92 5.94 13.58
CA PRO A 179 -6.81 5.65 12.65
C PRO A 179 -7.16 4.52 11.67
N TYR A 180 -7.95 3.54 12.10
CA TYR A 180 -8.41 2.46 11.24
C TYR A 180 -9.32 2.90 10.08
N GLU A 181 -10.18 3.93 10.26
CA GLU A 181 -11.05 4.45 9.19
C GLU A 181 -10.24 5.11 8.06
N ILE A 182 -9.15 5.73 8.44
CA ILE A 182 -8.24 6.42 7.52
C ILE A 182 -7.41 5.40 6.73
N PHE A 183 -7.07 4.25 7.32
CA PHE A 183 -6.22 3.22 6.73
C PHE A 183 -6.98 1.97 6.27
N ALA A 184 -8.30 2.05 6.14
CA ALA A 184 -9.07 0.94 5.60
C ALA A 184 -8.55 0.60 4.20
N VAL A 185 -8.49 -0.69 3.89
CA VAL A 185 -8.04 -1.19 2.59
C VAL A 185 -9.17 -1.86 1.82
N THR A 186 -10.36 -1.97 2.42
CA THR A 186 -11.54 -2.61 1.82
C THR A 186 -12.48 -1.55 1.26
N HIS A 187 -12.40 -1.31 -0.05
CA HIS A 187 -13.15 -0.25 -0.72
C HIS A 187 -13.87 -0.76 -1.96
N ILE A 188 -14.96 -0.11 -2.33
CA ILE A 188 -15.70 -0.37 -3.56
C ILE A 188 -15.95 0.94 -4.31
N ALA A 189 -15.89 0.88 -5.64
CA ALA A 189 -16.16 2.02 -6.49
C ALA A 189 -16.91 1.60 -7.77
N ASP A 190 -17.75 2.51 -8.28
CA ASP A 190 -18.43 2.35 -9.55
C ASP A 190 -17.51 2.74 -10.72
N VAL A 191 -17.42 1.86 -11.72
CA VAL A 191 -16.70 2.10 -12.97
C VAL A 191 -17.64 2.64 -14.04
N HIS A 192 -18.76 1.96 -14.24
CA HIS A 192 -19.69 2.26 -15.33
C HIS A 192 -21.12 1.84 -14.98
N THR A 193 -22.11 2.56 -15.53
CA THR A 193 -23.53 2.24 -15.41
C THR A 193 -24.08 1.92 -16.79
N GLU A 194 -24.63 0.72 -16.97
CA GLU A 194 -25.23 0.28 -18.21
C GLU A 194 -26.76 0.27 -18.06
N GLY A 195 -27.43 1.14 -18.81
CA GLY A 195 -28.86 1.43 -18.64
C GLY A 195 -29.81 0.35 -19.17
N ASN A 196 -29.42 -0.45 -20.16
CA ASN A 196 -30.32 -1.43 -20.77
C ASN A 196 -30.50 -2.68 -19.89
N THR A 197 -29.43 -3.13 -19.25
CA THR A 197 -29.40 -4.27 -18.34
C THR A 197 -29.62 -3.86 -16.89
N GLN A 198 -29.68 -2.55 -16.61
CA GLN A 198 -29.79 -1.96 -15.27
C GLN A 198 -28.71 -2.49 -14.32
N LYS A 199 -27.48 -2.61 -14.81
CA LYS A 199 -26.31 -3.08 -14.04
C LYS A 199 -25.23 -2.01 -13.96
N VAL A 200 -24.47 -2.07 -12.90
CA VAL A 200 -23.24 -1.31 -12.70
C VAL A 200 -22.04 -2.24 -12.75
N LEU A 201 -20.94 -1.80 -13.34
CA LEU A 201 -19.63 -2.42 -13.17
C LEU A 201 -18.99 -1.81 -11.93
N GLN A 202 -18.69 -2.64 -10.94
CA GLN A 202 -18.04 -2.23 -9.70
C GLN A 202 -16.68 -2.91 -9.57
N VAL A 203 -15.75 -2.18 -8.96
CA VAL A 203 -14.40 -2.65 -8.65
C VAL A 203 -14.09 -2.35 -7.21
N GLY A 204 -13.32 -3.22 -6.57
CA GLY A 204 -13.00 -3.03 -5.17
C GLY A 204 -11.81 -3.84 -4.70
N THR A 205 -11.36 -3.48 -3.51
CA THR A 205 -10.33 -4.18 -2.76
C THR A 205 -10.98 -4.88 -1.56
N GLY A 206 -10.52 -6.08 -1.25
CA GLY A 206 -10.96 -6.82 -0.07
C GLY A 206 -9.85 -6.91 0.98
N TYR A 207 -9.93 -7.95 1.82
CA TYR A 207 -8.91 -8.20 2.83
C TYR A 207 -7.53 -8.43 2.19
N ILE A 208 -6.48 -7.98 2.89
CA ILE A 208 -5.09 -8.29 2.53
C ILE A 208 -4.91 -9.80 2.58
N ARG A 209 -4.30 -10.35 1.54
CA ARG A 209 -3.95 -11.76 1.45
C ARG A 209 -2.45 -11.93 1.69
N PRO A 210 -1.99 -13.02 2.32
CA PRO A 210 -0.58 -13.33 2.37
C PRO A 210 -0.12 -13.86 1.01
N ILE A 211 1.04 -13.39 0.55
CA ILE A 211 1.82 -14.04 -0.50
C ILE A 211 2.99 -14.77 0.15
N ILE A 212 3.30 -15.97 -0.33
CA ILE A 212 4.45 -16.76 0.09
C ILE A 212 5.42 -16.84 -1.09
N VAL A 213 6.66 -16.40 -0.89
CA VAL A 213 7.66 -16.33 -1.96
C VAL A 213 8.94 -17.02 -1.52
N ALA A 214 9.39 -17.98 -2.32
CA ALA A 214 10.71 -18.57 -2.17
C ALA A 214 11.74 -17.76 -2.98
N TYR A 215 12.78 -17.24 -2.32
CA TYR A 215 13.83 -16.45 -2.95
C TYR A 215 15.22 -16.89 -2.47
N LYS A 216 16.24 -16.53 -3.26
CA LYS A 216 17.64 -16.87 -2.97
C LYS A 216 18.34 -15.66 -2.37
N LEU A 217 19.11 -15.89 -1.31
CA LEU A 217 20.04 -14.94 -0.74
C LEU A 217 21.47 -15.16 -1.26
N PRO A 218 22.40 -14.23 -0.96
CA PRO A 218 23.83 -14.48 -1.11
C PRO A 218 24.23 -15.83 -0.51
N LYS A 219 25.23 -16.49 -1.11
CA LYS A 219 25.72 -17.83 -0.71
C LYS A 219 24.71 -18.99 -0.92
N ASN A 220 23.72 -18.82 -1.81
CA ASN A 220 22.76 -19.85 -2.24
C ASN A 220 21.78 -20.36 -1.16
N TYR A 221 21.57 -19.61 -0.08
CA TYR A 221 20.49 -19.92 0.85
C TYR A 221 19.14 -19.66 0.17
N ILE A 222 18.20 -20.60 0.33
CA ILE A 222 16.81 -20.41 -0.10
C ILE A 222 15.99 -20.10 1.14
N LEU A 223 15.26 -19.00 1.09
CA LEU A 223 14.34 -18.58 2.14
C LEU A 223 12.93 -18.48 1.60
N VAL A 224 11.98 -18.54 2.53
CA VAL A 224 10.57 -18.31 2.26
C VAL A 224 10.15 -17.06 3.02
N GLY A 225 9.74 -16.03 2.29
CA GLY A 225 9.16 -14.82 2.84
C GLY A 225 7.65 -14.85 2.76
N ILE A 226 7.01 -14.18 3.72
CA ILE A 226 5.57 -13.94 3.73
C ILE A 226 5.37 -12.43 3.70
N GLY A 227 4.54 -11.94 2.78
CA GLY A 227 4.23 -10.52 2.66
C GLY A 227 2.75 -10.26 2.40
N PRO A 228 2.26 -9.04 2.64
CA PRO A 228 0.90 -8.65 2.30
C PRO A 228 0.76 -8.39 0.79
N VAL A 229 -0.35 -8.83 0.20
CA VAL A 229 -0.80 -8.42 -1.14
C VAL A 229 -2.26 -8.00 -1.11
N PHE A 230 -2.62 -6.99 -1.90
CA PHE A 230 -4.00 -6.59 -2.06
C PHE A 230 -4.81 -7.69 -2.74
N SER A 231 -6.10 -7.80 -2.38
CA SER A 231 -7.09 -8.50 -3.19
C SER A 231 -7.80 -7.50 -4.10
N TYR A 232 -8.22 -7.96 -5.28
CA TYR A 232 -8.95 -7.16 -6.25
C TYR A 232 -10.19 -7.91 -6.74
N TYR A 233 -11.30 -7.18 -6.85
CA TYR A 233 -12.58 -7.67 -7.31
C TYR A 233 -13.09 -6.77 -8.44
N GLU A 234 -13.66 -7.39 -9.46
CA GLU A 234 -14.37 -6.71 -10.54
C GLU A 234 -15.60 -7.54 -10.89
N PHE A 235 -16.79 -6.96 -10.79
CA PHE A 235 -18.03 -7.67 -11.03
C PHE A 235 -19.17 -6.73 -11.42
N LYS A 236 -20.22 -7.30 -12.01
CA LYS A 236 -21.46 -6.59 -12.33
C LYS A 236 -22.44 -6.72 -11.17
N HIS A 237 -23.03 -5.61 -10.75
CA HIS A 237 -24.00 -5.54 -9.66
C HIS A 237 -25.29 -4.81 -10.10
N PRO A 238 -26.47 -5.08 -9.51
CA PRO A 238 -27.70 -4.37 -9.85
C PRO A 238 -27.61 -2.85 -9.59
N MET A 239 -28.09 -2.04 -10.54
CA MET A 239 -28.05 -0.58 -10.46
C MET A 239 -28.87 0.01 -9.30
N ASN A 240 -29.93 -0.69 -8.89
CA ASN A 240 -30.81 -0.29 -7.78
C ASN A 240 -30.24 -0.66 -6.39
N ASP A 241 -29.11 -1.39 -6.34
CA ASP A 241 -28.45 -1.81 -5.10
C ASP A 241 -26.95 -1.49 -5.13
N ARG A 242 -26.58 -0.28 -5.56
CA ARG A 242 -25.16 0.13 -5.55
C ARG A 242 -24.55 -0.07 -4.17
N LEU A 243 -23.37 -0.69 -4.15
CA LEU A 243 -22.65 -0.98 -2.92
C LEU A 243 -21.99 0.28 -2.38
N THR A 244 -22.20 0.52 -1.09
CA THR A 244 -21.34 1.37 -0.27
C THR A 244 -20.19 0.54 0.29
N ASP A 245 -19.14 1.17 0.81
CA ASP A 245 -18.05 0.47 1.48
C ASP A 245 -18.54 -0.43 2.64
N GLU A 246 -19.62 -0.03 3.33
CA GLU A 246 -20.25 -0.85 4.37
C GLU A 246 -20.90 -2.12 3.80
N LYS A 247 -21.74 -1.97 2.77
CA LYS A 247 -22.36 -3.12 2.10
C LYS A 247 -21.29 -4.04 1.52
N TRP A 248 -20.20 -3.47 0.99
CA TRP A 248 -19.07 -4.23 0.48
C TRP A 248 -18.37 -5.03 1.58
N ARG A 249 -18.04 -4.42 2.71
CA ARG A 249 -17.45 -5.14 3.87
C ARG A 249 -18.36 -6.25 4.38
N ASN A 250 -19.67 -6.04 4.44
CA ASN A 250 -20.62 -7.08 4.83
C ASN A 250 -20.71 -8.20 3.78
N MET A 251 -20.67 -7.86 2.50
CA MET A 251 -20.63 -8.83 1.41
C MET A 251 -19.36 -9.69 1.49
N LEU A 252 -18.19 -9.08 1.73
CA LEU A 252 -16.92 -9.79 1.91
C LEU A 252 -16.96 -10.83 3.04
N LYS A 253 -17.69 -10.56 4.13
CA LYS A 253 -17.84 -11.48 5.27
C LYS A 253 -18.81 -12.63 5.02
N THR A 254 -19.82 -12.42 4.18
CA THR A 254 -20.97 -13.33 4.07
C THR A 254 -20.97 -14.13 2.77
N ASN A 255 -20.79 -13.45 1.64
CA ASN A 255 -20.80 -14.06 0.31
C ASN A 255 -20.00 -13.18 -0.67
N PRO A 256 -18.65 -13.20 -0.59
CA PRO A 256 -17.82 -12.40 -1.47
C PRO A 256 -18.03 -12.82 -2.94
N PRO A 257 -17.94 -11.87 -3.90
CA PRO A 257 -17.89 -12.21 -5.31
C PRO A 257 -16.73 -13.15 -5.63
N ALA A 258 -16.84 -13.86 -6.75
CA ALA A 258 -15.72 -14.66 -7.23
C ALA A 258 -14.52 -13.77 -7.57
N ASP A 259 -13.34 -14.25 -7.21
CA ASP A 259 -12.09 -13.64 -7.66
C ASP A 259 -12.02 -13.62 -9.20
N PRO A 260 -11.34 -12.62 -9.80
CA PRO A 260 -11.12 -12.59 -11.24
C PRO A 260 -10.41 -13.87 -11.72
N GLU A 261 -10.90 -14.49 -12.80
CA GLU A 261 -10.41 -15.81 -13.20
C GLU A 261 -8.91 -15.87 -13.49
N TRP A 262 -8.32 -14.75 -13.89
CA TRP A 262 -6.90 -14.63 -14.24
C TRP A 262 -5.97 -14.65 -13.01
N ILE A 263 -6.46 -14.49 -11.78
CA ILE A 263 -5.59 -14.56 -10.58
C ILE A 263 -5.24 -15.99 -10.16
N LYS A 264 -5.86 -17.01 -10.78
CA LYS A 264 -5.65 -18.43 -10.45
C LYS A 264 -4.21 -18.89 -10.65
N SER A 265 -3.39 -18.15 -11.39
CA SER A 265 -1.98 -18.44 -11.62
C SER A 265 -1.11 -18.24 -10.37
N PHE A 266 -1.55 -17.38 -9.43
CA PHE A 266 -0.77 -17.03 -8.23
C PHE A 266 -1.58 -17.07 -6.92
N SER A 267 -2.92 -17.12 -6.97
CA SER A 267 -3.81 -17.21 -5.80
C SER A 267 -4.39 -18.61 -5.66
N ALA A 268 -4.29 -19.16 -4.45
CA ALA A 268 -5.09 -20.30 -4.00
C ALA A 268 -6.28 -19.81 -3.14
N LYS A 269 -7.33 -20.61 -3.02
CA LYS A 269 -8.48 -20.35 -2.15
C LYS A 269 -8.25 -20.91 -0.75
#